data_AF-A0A3B0UI92-F1
#
_entry.id   AF-A0A3B0UI92-F1
#
_cell.length_a   1.000
_cell.length_b   1.000
_cell.length_c   1.000
_cell.angle_alpha   90.00
_cell.angle_beta   90.00
_cell.angle_gamma   90.00
#
_symmetry.space_group_name_H-M   'P 1'
#
loop_
_entity.id
_entity.type
_entity.pdbx_description
1 polymer ?
#
loop_
_entity_poly.entity_id
_entity_poly.type
_entity_poly.pdbx_seq_one_letter_code
_entity_poly.pdbx_strand_id
1 'polypeptide(L)' 'MKAIVINSGGESPVLTWEMVPNVAYATDEVLVSVQATAVNRADLLQARGLYDPPLGASQILG' A
#
# COMPACT_ATOMS: atom_id res chain seq x y z
N MET A 1 10.02 3.92 6.57
CA MET A 1 8.85 3.56 7.41
C MET A 1 8.50 2.09 7.20
N LYS A 2 7.59 1.49 7.98
CA LYS A 2 7.07 0.16 7.64
C LYS A 2 5.79 0.27 6.81
N ALA A 3 5.60 -0.65 5.87
CA ALA A 3 4.41 -0.71 5.02
C ALA A 3 4.02 -2.16 4.72
N ILE A 4 2.81 -2.37 4.19
CA ILE A 4 2.38 -3.66 3.67
C ILE A 4 2.76 -3.76 2.19
N VAL A 5 3.57 -4.76 1.86
CA VAL A 5 4.04 -5.03 0.49
C VAL A 5 3.31 -6.25 -0.05
N ILE A 6 2.84 -6.16 -1.30
CA ILE A 6 2.19 -7.27 -2.00
C ILE A 6 3.26 -8.08 -2.71
N ASN A 7 3.38 -9.36 -2.37
CA ASN A 7 4.22 -10.32 -3.08
C ASN A 7 3.33 -11.28 -3.89
N SER A 8 3.32 -11.10 -5.21
CA SER A 8 2.45 -11.82 -6.15
C SER A 8 3.10 -13.08 -6.77
N GLY A 9 4.16 -13.62 -6.16
CA GLY A 9 4.93 -14.74 -6.73
C GLY A 9 4.24 -16.11 -6.73
N GLY A 10 3.03 -16.24 -6.19
CA GLY A 10 2.29 -17.51 -6.07
C GLY A 10 0.81 -17.41 -6.47
N GLU A 11 0.05 -18.50 -6.26
CA GLU A 11 -1.39 -18.58 -6.61
C GLU A 11 -2.28 -17.57 -5.86
N SER A 12 -1.79 -17.03 -4.75
CA SER A 12 -2.44 -15.96 -4.01
C SER A 12 -1.41 -14.94 -3.55
N PRO A 13 -1.77 -13.64 -3.51
CA PRO A 13 -0.86 -12.61 -3.06
C PRO A 13 -0.56 -12.80 -1.57
N VAL A 14 0.71 -12.68 -1.22
CA VAL A 14 1.17 -12.67 0.17
C VAL A 14 1.42 -11.22 0.58
N LEU A 15 0.84 -10.81 1.71
CA LEU A 15 1.04 -9.48 2.27
C LEU A 15 2.10 -9.54 3.37
N THR A 16 3.19 -8.79 3.20
CA THR A 16 4.33 -8.78 4.13
C THR A 16 4.49 -7.41 4.77
N TRP A 17 4.90 -7.39 6.04
CA TRP A 17 5.19 -6.15 6.77
C TRP A 17 6.68 -5.81 6.67
N GLU A 18 7.02 -4.88 5.78
CA GLU A 18 8.40 -4.64 5.38
C GLU A 18 8.86 -3.20 5.67
N MET A 19 10.18 -3.02 5.77
CA MET A 19 10.80 -1.70 5.82
C MET A 19 10.91 -1.14 4.41
N VAL A 20 10.36 0.06 4.20
CA VAL A 20 10.42 0.81 2.94
C VAL A 20 10.99 2.20 3.18
N PRO A 21 11.48 2.90 2.14
CA PRO A 21 11.88 4.31 2.24
C PRO A 21 10.79 5.19 2.84
N ASN A 22 11.16 6.34 3.38
CA ASN A 22 10.18 7.32 3.83
C ASN A 22 9.51 8.00 2.63
N VAL A 23 8.22 8.34 2.79
CA VAL A 23 7.41 8.99 1.75
C VAL A 23 7.72 10.48 1.73
N ALA A 24 7.95 11.02 0.52
CA ALA A 24 8.02 12.46 0.28
C ALA A 24 6.61 13.03 0.04
N TYR A 25 6.45 14.32 0.25
CA TYR A 25 5.17 15.03 0.08
C TYR A 25 5.40 16.37 -0.60
N ALA A 26 4.42 16.79 -1.41
CA ALA A 26 4.41 18.09 -2.08
C ALA A 26 3.92 19.22 -1.15
N THR A 27 3.94 20.46 -1.66
CA THR A 27 3.54 21.66 -0.90
C THR A 27 2.08 21.61 -0.43
N ASP A 28 1.22 20.92 -1.17
CA ASP A 28 -0.22 20.77 -0.92
C ASP A 28 -0.60 19.44 -0.26
N GLU A 29 0.38 18.65 0.17
CA GLU A 29 0.19 17.36 0.82
C GLU A 29 0.63 17.40 2.29
N VAL A 30 0.11 16.47 3.08
CA VAL A 30 0.51 16.30 4.49
C VAL A 30 1.04 14.91 4.73
N LEU A 31 2.10 14.80 5.54
CA LEU A 31 2.64 13.53 6.00
C LEU A 31 1.99 13.14 7.33
N VAL A 32 1.33 11.99 7.36
CA VAL A 32 0.64 11.47 8.56
C VAL A 32 1.47 10.38 9.23
N SER A 33 1.70 10.52 10.53
CA SER A 33 2.26 9.45 11.36
C SER A 33 1.14 8.50 11.80
N VAL A 34 0.98 7.40 11.06
CA VAL A 34 -0.12 6.44 11.27
C VAL A 34 0.10 5.62 12.55
N GLN A 35 -0.86 5.69 13.48
CA GLN A 35 -0.87 4.87 14.71
C GLN A 35 -1.81 3.65 14.60
N ALA A 36 -2.88 3.79 13.82
CA ALA A 36 -3.83 2.74 13.52
C ALA A 36 -4.43 2.99 12.12
N THR A 37 -4.87 1.92 11.47
CA THR A 37 -5.56 1.97 10.18
C THR A 37 -6.66 0.91 10.13
N ALA A 38 -7.49 0.95 9.09
CA ALA A 38 -8.56 0.02 8.84
C ALA A 38 -8.19 -0.99 7.74
N VAL A 39 -8.94 -2.09 7.67
CA VAL A 39 -8.88 -3.05 6.55
C VAL A 39 -10.20 -2.98 5.80
N ASN A 40 -10.12 -2.91 4.48
CA ASN A 40 -11.26 -2.80 3.59
C ASN A 40 -11.33 -3.98 2.61
N ARG A 41 -12.51 -4.24 2.06
CA ARG A 41 -12.69 -5.28 1.05
C ARG A 41 -11.93 -4.98 -0.25
N ALA A 42 -11.77 -3.70 -0.59
CA ALA A 42 -11.04 -3.26 -1.78
C ALA A 42 -9.56 -3.67 -1.74
N ASP A 43 -8.97 -3.72 -0.56
CA ASP A 43 -7.56 -4.11 -0.36
C ASP A 43 -7.30 -5.53 -0.89
N LEU A 44 -8.26 -6.44 -0.77
CA LEU A 44 -8.17 -7.79 -1.32
C LEU A 44 -8.21 -7.83 -2.84
N LEU A 45 -8.95 -6.91 -3.47
CA LEU A 45 -8.99 -6.79 -4.93
C LEU A 45 -7.68 -6.21 -5.45
N GLN A 46 -7.17 -5.18 -4.80
CA GLN A 46 -5.87 -4.57 -5.13
C GLN A 46 -4.72 -5.56 -4.93
N ALA A 47 -4.70 -6.30 -3.82
CA ALA A 47 -3.71 -7.36 -3.59
C ALA A 47 -3.70 -8.41 -4.70
N ARG A 48 -4.86 -8.71 -5.30
CA ARG A 48 -5.01 -9.68 -6.41
C ARG A 48 -4.73 -9.07 -7.79
N GLY A 49 -4.36 -7.79 -7.87
CA GLY A 49 -4.16 -7.07 -9.14
C GLY A 49 -5.46 -6.83 -9.93
N LEU A 50 -6.61 -6.89 -9.26
CA LEU A 50 -7.92 -6.63 -9.89
C LEU A 50 -8.39 -5.18 -9.68
N TYR A 51 -7.58 -4.37 -9.01
CA TYR A 51 -7.87 -2.98 -8.68
C TYR A 51 -6.57 -2.19 -8.61
N ASP A 52 -6.04 -1.82 -9.78
CA ASP A 52 -4.79 -1.08 -9.85
C ASP A 52 -4.95 0.34 -9.30
N PRO A 53 -3.93 0.88 -8.60
CA PRO A 53 -3.94 2.27 -8.17
C PRO A 53 -3.94 3.20 -9.41
N PRO A 54 -4.53 4.40 -9.30
CA PRO A 54 -4.47 5.39 -10.37
C PRO A 54 -3.03 5.73 -10.80
N LEU A 55 -2.87 6.21 -12.04
CA LEU A 55 -1.57 6.66 -12.53
C LEU A 55 -0.97 7.74 -11.60
N GLY A 56 0.27 7.53 -11.17
CA GLY A 56 0.98 8.46 -10.28
C GLY A 56 0.69 8.27 -8.79
N ALA A 57 -0.29 7.43 -8.42
CA ALA A 57 -0.54 7.09 -7.03
C ALA A 57 0.48 6.06 -6.51
N SER A 58 0.55 5.94 -5.18
CA SER A 58 1.41 4.97 -4.51
C SER A 58 1.07 3.54 -4.93
N GLN A 59 2.11 2.71 -5.07
CA GLN A 59 1.97 1.26 -5.26
C GLN A 59 1.89 0.50 -3.93
N ILE A 60 2.08 1.18 -2.79
CA ILE A 60 1.90 0.60 -1.46
C ILE A 60 0.40 0.39 -1.23
N LEU A 61 0.03 -0.77 -0.67
CA LEU A 61 -1.35 -1.08 -0.31
C LEU A 61 -1.82 -0.23 0.88
N GLY A 62 -2.99 0.40 0.76
CA GLY A 62 -3.63 1.21 1.80
C GLY A 62 -3.70 2.69 1.46
#